data_AF-A0A3B5AF08-F1
#
_entry.id   AF-A0A3B5AF08-F1
#
_cell.length_a   1.000
_cell.length_b   1.000
_cell.length_c   1.000
_cell.angle_alpha   90.00
_cell.angle_beta   90.00
_cell.angle_gamma   90.00
#
_symmetry.space_group_name_H-M   'P 1'
#
loop_
_entity.id
_entity.type
_entity.pdbx_description
1 polymer ?
#
loop_
_entity_poly.entity_id
_entity_poly.type
_entity_poly.pdbx_seq_one_letter_code
_entity_poly.pdbx_strand_id
1 'polypeptide(L)'
;MSILWLCITSALTVASVFSDEDIDIRIQVFPAQSIAGVVQVTSLNHLLQPQYAFNASEARMICSSVGLNIATRAQVDEALARGLETCRFGWIDEHFAVIPRIQALPNCGQNQTGLVPWRAAVTRKFDAFCFNESDAAAQLKDAATDNPLNSSSNPENAPSNPTDSDLSVNSTASSDSTDDTVDSEGQLARLSGSAQGSTRGKVVLITCTGALLLTAVIIFAYLKTRRYCSLRSDMGQQQESGQL
;
A
#
# COMPACT_ATOMS: atom_id res chain seq x y z
N MET A 1 22.22 49.62 2.65
CA MET A 1 21.36 48.82 3.54
C MET A 1 20.34 47.91 2.82
N SER A 2 20.25 47.90 1.48
CA SER A 2 19.12 47.24 0.78
C SER A 2 19.37 45.80 0.29
N ILE A 3 20.64 45.35 0.20
CA ILE A 3 20.99 43.99 -0.26
C ILE A 3 20.86 42.95 0.87
N LEU A 4 21.09 43.34 2.12
CA LEU A 4 20.95 42.44 3.27
C LEU A 4 19.47 42.04 3.50
N TRP A 5 18.53 42.94 3.18
CA TRP A 5 17.09 42.69 3.29
C TRP A 5 16.54 41.77 2.19
N LEU A 6 17.14 41.80 0.99
CA LEU A 6 16.81 40.90 -0.12
C LEU A 6 17.26 39.45 0.15
N CYS A 7 18.38 39.26 0.85
CA CYS A 7 18.85 37.92 1.23
C CYS A 7 17.99 37.30 2.35
N ILE A 8 17.49 38.12 3.29
CA ILE A 8 16.64 37.65 4.39
C ILE A 8 15.25 37.26 3.87
N THR A 9 14.68 38.03 2.94
CA THR A 9 13.39 37.69 2.30
C THR A 9 13.50 36.45 1.40
N SER A 10 14.61 36.26 0.69
CA SER A 10 14.88 35.04 -0.09
C SER A 10 15.00 33.79 0.80
N ALA A 11 15.72 33.88 1.92
CA ALA A 11 15.85 32.75 2.86
C ALA A 11 14.53 32.36 3.54
N LEU A 12 13.65 33.34 3.84
CA LEU A 12 12.33 33.08 4.43
C LEU A 12 11.36 32.40 3.43
N THR A 13 11.50 32.64 2.12
CA THR A 13 10.67 31.95 1.12
C THR A 13 11.03 30.48 0.93
N VAL A 14 12.30 30.09 1.12
CA VAL A 14 12.76 28.69 0.93
C VAL A 14 12.39 27.78 2.11
N ALA A 15 12.23 28.32 3.32
CA ALA A 15 11.82 27.54 4.50
C ALA A 15 10.33 27.11 4.47
N SER A 16 9.51 27.69 3.59
CA SER A 16 8.06 27.43 3.54
C SER A 16 7.64 26.21 2.69
N VAL A 17 8.58 25.53 2.03
CA VAL A 17 8.26 24.46 1.06
C VAL A 17 8.28 23.03 1.65
N PHE A 18 8.73 22.85 2.89
CA PHE A 18 8.78 21.52 3.52
C PHE A 18 8.24 21.54 4.94
N SER A 19 6.99 21.97 5.11
CA SER A 19 6.17 21.40 6.18
C SER A 19 5.65 20.06 5.67
N ASP A 20 6.51 19.03 5.67
CA ASP A 20 6.03 17.64 5.66
C ASP A 20 5.37 17.46 7.03
N GLU A 21 4.07 17.75 7.10
CA GLU A 21 3.27 17.42 8.27
C GLU A 21 3.18 15.89 8.26
N ASP A 22 4.04 15.27 9.06
CA ASP A 22 4.08 13.83 9.32
C ASP A 22 2.77 13.43 10.03
N ILE A 23 1.70 13.32 9.25
CA ILE A 23 0.46 12.71 9.72
C ILE A 23 0.79 11.22 9.85
N ASP A 24 0.86 10.74 11.09
CA ASP A 24 0.96 9.31 11.43
C ASP A 24 -0.26 8.57 10.85
N ILE A 25 -0.19 8.17 9.58
CA ILE A 25 -1.24 7.41 8.91
C ILE A 25 -1.17 5.99 9.45
N ARG A 26 -2.11 5.66 10.34
CA ARG A 26 -2.32 4.29 10.79
C ARG A 26 -3.12 3.51 9.76
N ILE A 27 -2.74 2.26 9.57
CA ILE A 27 -3.33 1.37 8.58
C ILE A 27 -3.94 0.17 9.31
N GLN A 28 -5.15 -0.21 8.89
CA GLN A 28 -5.80 -1.45 9.26
C GLN A 28 -5.85 -2.38 8.04
N VAL A 29 -5.56 -3.66 8.26
CA VAL A 29 -5.65 -4.72 7.24
C VAL A 29 -6.77 -5.68 7.65
N PHE A 30 -7.68 -5.97 6.73
CA PHE A 30 -8.78 -6.92 6.93
C PHE A 30 -8.96 -7.80 5.69
N PRO A 31 -9.13 -9.13 5.82
CA PRO A 31 -8.99 -9.90 7.05
C PRO A 31 -7.53 -9.97 7.53
N ALA A 32 -7.31 -10.46 8.76
CA ALA A 32 -5.97 -10.59 9.33
C ALA A 32 -5.10 -11.59 8.55
N GLN A 33 -5.72 -12.64 8.02
CA GLN A 33 -5.15 -13.53 7.01
C GLN A 33 -5.83 -13.23 5.69
N SER A 34 -5.08 -13.20 4.61
CA SER A 34 -5.62 -12.93 3.28
C SER A 34 -6.55 -14.06 2.82
N ILE A 35 -7.57 -13.73 2.01
CA ILE A 35 -8.46 -14.72 1.40
C ILE A 35 -8.16 -14.76 -0.09
N ALA A 36 -7.70 -15.91 -0.60
CA ALA A 36 -7.12 -16.04 -1.94
C ALA A 36 -6.02 -14.99 -2.20
N GLY A 37 -5.21 -14.67 -1.18
CA GLY A 37 -4.19 -13.61 -1.23
C GLY A 37 -4.73 -12.18 -1.15
N VAL A 38 -6.04 -11.94 -1.09
CA VAL A 38 -6.62 -10.58 -1.02
C VAL A 38 -6.80 -10.11 0.41
N VAL A 39 -6.46 -8.84 0.66
CA VAL A 39 -6.78 -8.08 1.86
C VAL A 39 -7.30 -6.68 1.51
N GLN A 40 -8.12 -6.09 2.36
CA GLN A 40 -8.54 -4.70 2.34
C GLN A 40 -7.67 -3.86 3.29
N VAL A 41 -7.06 -2.82 2.76
CA VAL A 41 -6.22 -1.86 3.48
C VAL A 41 -7.00 -0.57 3.69
N THR A 42 -7.21 -0.20 4.96
CA THR A 42 -8.04 0.93 5.39
C THR A 42 -7.20 1.92 6.20
N SER A 43 -7.34 3.22 5.94
CA SER A 43 -6.70 4.25 6.77
C SER A 43 -7.50 4.47 8.05
N LEU A 44 -6.81 4.62 9.17
CA LEU A 44 -7.36 5.03 10.45
C LEU A 44 -7.03 6.49 10.71
N ASN A 45 -8.00 7.25 11.23
CA ASN A 45 -7.77 8.61 11.70
C ASN A 45 -7.06 8.61 13.07
N HIS A 46 -6.81 9.80 13.61
CA HIS A 46 -6.14 9.96 14.92
C HIS A 46 -6.94 9.40 16.11
N LEU A 47 -8.24 9.12 15.91
CA LEU A 47 -9.15 8.46 16.85
C LEU A 47 -9.28 6.96 16.59
N LEU A 48 -8.42 6.38 15.74
CA LEU A 48 -8.46 4.98 15.31
C LEU A 48 -9.75 4.56 14.61
N GLN A 49 -10.47 5.52 14.02
CA GLN A 49 -11.69 5.24 13.25
C GLN A 49 -11.35 5.10 11.76
N PRO A 50 -11.95 4.12 11.06
CA PRO A 50 -11.60 3.87 9.67
C PRO A 50 -12.20 4.92 8.73
N GLN A 51 -11.36 5.53 7.89
CA GLN A 51 -11.69 6.62 6.98
C GLN A 51 -11.24 6.30 5.55
N TYR A 52 -11.98 6.81 4.57
CA TYR A 52 -11.58 6.71 3.18
C TYR A 52 -10.49 7.75 2.87
N ALA A 53 -9.27 7.28 2.60
CA ALA A 53 -8.11 8.15 2.49
C ALA A 53 -7.39 8.09 1.13
N PHE A 54 -7.58 7.03 0.36
CA PHE A 54 -6.76 6.76 -0.83
C PHE A 54 -7.52 7.06 -2.12
N ASN A 55 -6.96 7.91 -2.97
CA ASN A 55 -7.34 7.98 -4.37
C ASN A 55 -6.80 6.77 -5.17
N ALA A 56 -7.17 6.62 -6.45
CA ALA A 56 -6.79 5.43 -7.22
C ALA A 56 -5.26 5.22 -7.32
N SER A 57 -4.48 6.30 -7.41
CA SER A 57 -3.01 6.22 -7.45
C SER A 57 -2.41 5.96 -6.07
N GLU A 58 -2.97 6.57 -5.02
CA GLU A 58 -2.59 6.35 -3.63
C GLU A 58 -2.89 4.92 -3.18
N ALA A 59 -3.97 4.30 -3.69
CA ALA A 59 -4.30 2.90 -3.42
C ALA A 59 -3.19 1.95 -3.89
N ARG A 60 -2.60 2.19 -5.06
CA ARG A 60 -1.45 1.41 -5.53
C ARG A 60 -0.22 1.63 -4.66
N MET A 61 0.02 2.87 -4.25
CA MET A 61 1.16 3.22 -3.38
C MET A 61 1.03 2.60 -1.99
N ILE A 62 -0.17 2.62 -1.39
CA ILE A 62 -0.37 2.07 -0.05
C ILE A 62 -0.20 0.55 -0.03
N CYS A 63 -0.72 -0.18 -1.04
CA CYS A 63 -0.46 -1.61 -1.17
C CYS A 63 1.05 -1.89 -1.26
N SER A 64 1.75 -1.14 -2.11
CA SER A 64 3.21 -1.29 -2.28
C SER A 64 3.97 -1.01 -0.98
N SER A 65 3.50 -0.04 -0.18
CA SER A 65 4.12 0.34 1.10
C SER A 65 4.03 -0.75 2.16
N VAL A 66 3.01 -1.60 2.09
CA VAL A 66 2.83 -2.77 2.97
C VAL A 66 3.36 -4.07 2.34
N GLY A 67 4.14 -3.97 1.26
CA GLY A 67 4.77 -5.12 0.59
C GLY A 67 3.81 -5.96 -0.27
N LEU A 68 2.67 -5.40 -0.68
CA LEU A 68 1.65 -6.06 -1.49
C LEU A 68 1.45 -5.36 -2.84
N ASN A 69 0.81 -6.04 -3.78
CA ASN A 69 0.38 -5.45 -5.04
C ASN A 69 -1.06 -4.95 -4.94
N ILE A 70 -1.49 -3.98 -5.75
CA ILE A 70 -2.92 -3.66 -5.83
C ILE A 70 -3.66 -4.85 -6.46
N ALA A 71 -4.78 -5.25 -5.88
CA ALA A 71 -5.54 -6.39 -6.36
C ALA A 71 -6.26 -6.04 -7.67
N THR A 72 -6.26 -6.97 -8.61
CA THR A 72 -7.08 -6.95 -9.82
C THR A 72 -8.50 -7.38 -9.49
N ARG A 73 -9.45 -7.05 -10.37
CA ARG A 73 -10.84 -7.51 -10.27
C ARG A 73 -10.92 -9.02 -10.12
N ALA A 74 -10.19 -9.77 -10.94
CA ALA A 74 -10.22 -11.23 -10.94
C ALA A 74 -9.76 -11.82 -9.59
N GLN A 75 -8.76 -11.21 -8.97
CA GLN A 75 -8.29 -11.64 -7.64
C GLN A 75 -9.33 -11.36 -6.55
N VAL A 76 -10.00 -10.20 -6.60
CA VAL A 76 -11.07 -9.89 -5.63
C VAL A 76 -12.31 -10.76 -5.85
N ASP A 77 -12.66 -11.07 -7.10
CA ASP A 77 -13.74 -12.01 -7.45
C ASP A 77 -13.44 -13.42 -6.89
N GLU A 78 -12.20 -13.93 -7.05
CA GLU A 78 -11.77 -15.21 -6.47
C GLU A 78 -11.82 -15.18 -4.94
N ALA A 79 -11.34 -14.11 -4.31
CA ALA A 79 -11.41 -13.96 -2.86
C ALA A 79 -12.86 -13.93 -2.35
N LEU A 80 -13.76 -13.26 -3.07
CA LEU A 80 -15.18 -13.24 -2.77
C LEU A 80 -15.80 -14.65 -2.85
N ALA A 81 -15.45 -15.42 -3.88
CA ALA A 81 -15.88 -16.82 -4.00
C ALA A 81 -15.42 -17.69 -2.82
N ARG A 82 -14.32 -17.31 -2.17
CA ARG A 82 -13.78 -17.97 -0.96
C ARG A 82 -14.19 -17.32 0.36
N GLY A 83 -15.16 -16.41 0.35
CA GLY A 83 -15.74 -15.88 1.59
C GLY A 83 -15.36 -14.43 1.93
N LEU A 84 -14.61 -13.72 1.08
CA LEU A 84 -14.33 -12.30 1.30
C LEU A 84 -15.61 -11.47 1.11
N GLU A 85 -16.13 -10.87 2.18
CA GLU A 85 -17.17 -9.84 2.10
C GLU A 85 -16.81 -8.60 2.91
N THR A 86 -17.20 -7.42 2.42
CA THR A 86 -16.99 -6.15 3.12
C THR A 86 -18.21 -5.24 2.97
N CYS A 87 -18.26 -4.15 3.73
CA CYS A 87 -19.25 -3.07 3.55
C CYS A 87 -18.56 -1.73 3.26
N ARG A 88 -17.37 -1.78 2.64
CA ARG A 88 -16.57 -0.59 2.33
C ARG A 88 -16.03 -0.66 0.91
N PHE A 89 -16.03 0.48 0.23
CA PHE A 89 -15.48 0.61 -1.11
C PHE A 89 -13.96 0.52 -1.06
N GLY A 90 -13.38 -0.31 -1.92
CA GLY A 90 -11.94 -0.40 -2.11
C GLY A 90 -11.55 -0.28 -3.58
N TRP A 91 -10.48 0.45 -3.86
CA TRP A 91 -9.88 0.52 -5.19
C TRP A 91 -9.25 -0.83 -5.59
N ILE A 92 -9.34 -1.14 -6.89
CA ILE A 92 -8.64 -2.24 -7.57
C ILE A 92 -7.84 -1.68 -8.76
N ASP A 93 -6.98 -2.51 -9.36
CA ASP A 93 -6.00 -2.08 -10.36
C ASP A 93 -6.65 -1.48 -11.63
N GLU A 94 -7.89 -1.86 -11.92
CA GLU A 94 -8.68 -1.37 -13.05
C GLU A 94 -9.25 0.05 -12.86
N HIS A 95 -8.81 0.79 -11.82
CA HIS A 95 -9.15 2.20 -11.56
C HIS A 95 -10.65 2.46 -11.34
N PHE A 96 -11.36 1.50 -10.76
CA PHE A 96 -12.68 1.70 -10.17
C PHE A 96 -12.71 1.06 -8.78
N ALA A 97 -13.69 1.44 -7.96
CA ALA A 97 -13.86 0.86 -6.64
C ALA A 97 -14.89 -0.27 -6.67
N VAL A 98 -14.79 -1.21 -5.73
CA VAL A 98 -15.70 -2.36 -5.62
C VAL A 98 -16.11 -2.59 -4.17
N ILE A 99 -17.24 -3.29 -3.97
CA ILE A 99 -17.65 -3.87 -2.68
C ILE A 99 -17.96 -5.37 -2.91
N PRO A 100 -17.15 -6.31 -2.40
CA PRO A 100 -17.49 -7.73 -2.43
C PRO A 100 -18.60 -8.04 -1.41
N ARG A 101 -19.73 -8.59 -1.88
CA ARG A 101 -20.91 -8.94 -1.07
C ARG A 101 -21.32 -10.39 -1.29
N ILE A 102 -21.32 -11.19 -0.23
CA ILE A 102 -21.91 -12.54 -0.25
C ILE A 102 -23.41 -12.45 0.05
N GLN A 103 -23.77 -11.68 1.09
CA GLN A 103 -25.14 -11.47 1.52
C GLN A 103 -25.66 -10.09 1.10
N ALA A 104 -26.89 -10.02 0.63
CA ALA A 104 -27.54 -8.75 0.31
C ALA A 104 -27.80 -7.96 1.61
N LEU A 105 -27.32 -6.72 1.66
CA LEU A 105 -27.54 -5.81 2.79
C LEU A 105 -28.01 -4.45 2.27
N PRO A 106 -29.15 -3.90 2.74
CA PRO A 106 -29.69 -2.64 2.24
C PRO A 106 -28.72 -1.45 2.32
N ASN A 107 -27.86 -1.44 3.34
CA ASN A 107 -26.87 -0.39 3.60
C ASN A 107 -25.48 -0.67 3.00
N CYS A 108 -25.26 -1.82 2.33
CA CYS A 108 -23.98 -2.20 1.75
C CYS A 108 -24.16 -2.67 0.30
N GLY A 109 -23.45 -2.08 -0.66
CA GLY A 109 -23.51 -2.53 -2.06
C GLY A 109 -24.92 -2.44 -2.68
N GLN A 110 -25.79 -1.53 -2.20
CA GLN A 110 -27.15 -1.32 -2.71
C GLN A 110 -28.01 -2.59 -2.73
N ASN A 111 -27.89 -3.43 -1.70
CA ASN A 111 -28.61 -4.71 -1.61
C ASN A 111 -28.28 -5.72 -2.73
N GLN A 112 -27.16 -5.54 -3.42
CA GLN A 112 -26.66 -6.49 -4.42
C GLN A 112 -25.64 -7.46 -3.80
N THR A 113 -25.51 -8.63 -4.41
CA THR A 113 -24.47 -9.62 -4.12
C THR A 113 -23.48 -9.68 -5.28
N GLY A 114 -22.37 -10.38 -5.08
CA GLY A 114 -21.25 -10.40 -6.03
C GLY A 114 -20.28 -9.25 -5.78
N LEU A 115 -19.38 -9.04 -6.75
CA LEU A 115 -18.43 -7.92 -6.73
C LEU A 115 -19.11 -6.67 -7.30
N VAL A 116 -19.71 -5.87 -6.42
CA VAL A 116 -20.51 -4.70 -6.80
C VAL A 116 -19.59 -3.57 -7.26
N PRO A 117 -19.62 -3.16 -8.55
CA PRO A 117 -18.74 -2.12 -9.06
C PRO A 117 -19.24 -0.71 -8.73
N TRP A 118 -18.31 0.20 -8.45
CA TRP A 118 -18.55 1.61 -8.20
C TRP A 118 -17.58 2.47 -9.02
N ARG A 119 -18.08 3.03 -10.13
CA ARG A 119 -17.31 3.94 -10.98
C ARG A 119 -17.37 5.34 -10.39
N ALA A 120 -16.24 5.81 -9.88
CA ALA A 120 -16.06 7.16 -9.36
C ALA A 120 -14.89 7.86 -10.05
N ALA A 121 -14.78 9.18 -9.89
CA ALA A 121 -13.58 9.90 -10.28
C ALA A 121 -12.35 9.31 -9.56
N VAL A 122 -11.23 9.18 -10.28
CA VAL A 122 -9.98 8.62 -9.74
C VAL A 122 -9.41 9.40 -8.54
N THR A 123 -9.88 10.63 -8.32
CA THR A 123 -9.54 11.51 -7.20
C THR A 123 -10.40 11.26 -5.95
N ARG A 124 -11.50 10.49 -6.08
CA ARG A 124 -12.35 10.10 -4.95
C ARG A 124 -11.53 9.24 -3.98
N LYS A 125 -11.77 9.39 -2.68
CA LYS A 125 -11.07 8.61 -1.67
C LYS A 125 -11.89 7.37 -1.29
N PHE A 126 -11.21 6.23 -1.22
CA PHE A 126 -11.72 4.94 -0.75
C PHE A 126 -10.63 4.17 0.03
N ASP A 127 -10.89 2.91 0.36
CA ASP A 127 -9.87 1.97 0.82
C ASP A 127 -9.14 1.37 -0.40
N ALA A 128 -8.25 0.39 -0.19
CA ALA A 128 -7.59 -0.35 -1.26
C ALA A 128 -7.73 -1.86 -1.04
N PHE A 129 -8.00 -2.61 -2.11
CA PHE A 129 -7.78 -4.07 -2.09
C PHE A 129 -6.35 -4.35 -2.56
N CYS A 130 -5.61 -5.08 -1.75
CA CYS A 130 -4.23 -5.47 -2.02
C CYS A 130 -4.13 -7.00 -2.13
N PHE A 131 -3.11 -7.47 -2.84
CA PHE A 131 -2.90 -8.86 -3.18
C PHE A 131 -1.51 -9.32 -2.75
N ASN A 132 -1.48 -10.44 -2.03
CA ASN A 132 -0.29 -11.17 -1.63
C ASN A 132 -0.16 -12.43 -2.49
N GLU A 133 0.79 -12.41 -3.43
CA GLU A 133 1.09 -13.53 -4.33
C GLU A 133 1.50 -14.80 -3.57
N SER A 134 2.26 -14.64 -2.47
CA SER A 134 2.78 -15.78 -1.71
C SER A 134 1.65 -16.52 -0.99
N ASP A 135 0.75 -15.77 -0.36
CA ASP A 135 -0.41 -16.34 0.34
C ASP A 135 -1.38 -17.01 -0.64
N ALA A 136 -1.65 -16.38 -1.79
CA ALA A 136 -2.49 -16.97 -2.83
C ALA A 136 -1.92 -18.31 -3.31
N ALA A 137 -0.61 -18.38 -3.55
CA ALA A 137 0.05 -19.60 -3.97
C ALA A 137 0.04 -20.69 -2.89
N ALA A 138 0.16 -20.34 -1.62
CA ALA A 138 0.07 -21.30 -0.51
C ALA A 138 -1.35 -21.89 -0.40
N GLN A 139 -2.37 -21.05 -0.40
CA GLN A 139 -3.77 -21.46 -0.28
C GLN A 139 -4.27 -22.30 -1.47
N LEU A 140 -3.66 -22.14 -2.65
CA LEU A 140 -3.92 -23.01 -3.80
C LEU A 140 -3.36 -24.43 -3.60
N LYS A 141 -2.24 -24.59 -2.88
CA LYS A 141 -1.65 -25.90 -2.59
C LYS A 141 -2.42 -26.64 -1.51
N ASP A 142 -2.88 -25.92 -0.49
CA ASP A 142 -3.67 -26.50 0.60
C ASP A 142 -4.99 -27.07 0.05
N ALA A 143 -5.69 -26.28 -0.78
CA ALA A 143 -6.91 -26.73 -1.45
C ALA A 143 -6.70 -27.95 -2.38
N ALA A 144 -5.52 -28.11 -2.97
CA ALA A 144 -5.19 -29.29 -3.77
C ALA A 144 -4.83 -30.52 -2.91
N THR A 145 -4.35 -30.31 -1.70
CA THR A 145 -3.96 -31.39 -0.77
C THR A 145 -5.17 -31.93 -0.01
N ASP A 146 -6.16 -31.08 0.28
CA ASP A 146 -7.42 -31.45 0.93
C ASP A 146 -8.42 -32.14 -0.02
N ASN A 147 -8.06 -32.30 -1.30
CA ASN A 147 -8.85 -33.04 -2.27
C ASN A 147 -8.24 -34.44 -2.43
N PRO A 148 -8.75 -35.50 -1.76
CA PRO A 148 -8.20 -36.83 -1.89
C PRO A 148 -8.68 -37.44 -3.21
N LEU A 149 -8.04 -37.06 -4.33
CA LEU A 149 -8.09 -37.83 -5.56
C LEU A 149 -6.75 -38.54 -5.80
N ASN A 150 -6.75 -39.78 -5.35
CA ASN A 150 -5.95 -40.90 -5.78
C ASN A 150 -5.51 -40.85 -7.26
N SER A 151 -4.19 -40.83 -7.52
CA SER A 151 -3.61 -41.49 -8.69
C SER A 151 -2.13 -41.83 -8.49
N SER A 152 -1.86 -42.73 -7.56
CA SER A 152 -0.70 -43.64 -7.67
C SER A 152 -1.24 -45.04 -7.90
N SER A 153 -1.43 -45.43 -9.15
CA SER A 153 -1.29 -46.83 -9.60
C SER A 153 -1.55 -46.98 -11.10
N ASN A 154 -0.53 -47.46 -11.80
CA ASN A 154 -0.63 -48.49 -12.84
C ASN A 154 0.65 -49.33 -12.65
N PRO A 155 0.60 -50.68 -12.75
CA PRO A 155 0.06 -51.35 -13.93
C PRO A 155 -0.78 -52.63 -13.70
N GLU A 156 -1.39 -53.06 -14.80
CA GLU A 156 -1.72 -54.44 -15.22
C GLU A 156 -3.09 -55.09 -14.91
N ASN A 157 -3.72 -55.45 -16.04
CA ASN A 157 -4.55 -56.62 -16.36
C ASN A 157 -6.01 -56.71 -15.86
N ALA A 158 -6.90 -56.70 -16.85
CA ALA A 158 -8.30 -57.14 -16.85
C ALA A 158 -8.42 -58.67 -16.57
N PRO A 159 -9.63 -59.31 -16.46
CA PRO A 159 -10.97 -58.81 -16.81
C PRO A 159 -12.18 -59.26 -15.92
N SER A 160 -13.33 -58.64 -16.25
CA SER A 160 -14.72 -59.18 -16.28
C SER A 160 -15.56 -59.40 -15.02
N ASN A 161 -16.65 -58.62 -14.99
CA ASN A 161 -18.08 -58.98 -14.85
C ASN A 161 -18.84 -58.66 -13.53
N PRO A 162 -20.15 -58.31 -13.63
CA PRO A 162 -20.90 -57.51 -12.66
C PRO A 162 -21.92 -58.32 -11.84
N THR A 163 -22.36 -57.77 -10.71
CA THR A 163 -23.62 -58.13 -10.01
C THR A 163 -23.98 -56.92 -9.13
N ASP A 164 -24.97 -56.10 -9.46
CA ASP A 164 -26.43 -56.23 -9.30
C ASP A 164 -26.94 -55.87 -7.89
N SER A 165 -27.90 -54.94 -7.86
CA SER A 165 -28.91 -54.64 -6.82
C SER A 165 -28.37 -54.21 -5.41
N ASP A 166 -29.05 -53.45 -4.55
CA ASP A 166 -30.40 -52.91 -4.50
C ASP A 166 -30.48 -51.81 -3.42
N LEU A 167 -31.57 -51.06 -3.53
CA LEU A 167 -32.22 -50.05 -2.70
C LEU A 167 -31.93 -49.93 -1.19
N SER A 168 -31.88 -48.65 -0.79
CA SER A 168 -32.60 -48.01 0.34
C SER A 168 -32.26 -48.40 1.80
N VAL A 169 -32.15 -47.39 2.67
CA VAL A 169 -33.20 -47.02 3.63
C VAL A 169 -32.71 -45.86 4.50
N ASN A 170 -33.62 -44.91 4.65
CA ASN A 170 -33.62 -43.75 5.52
C ASN A 170 -33.50 -44.15 7.01
N SER A 171 -32.77 -43.39 7.83
CA SER A 171 -33.13 -43.21 9.23
C SER A 171 -32.66 -41.85 9.76
N THR A 172 -33.68 -41.12 10.22
CA THR A 172 -33.71 -39.86 10.94
C THR A 172 -33.19 -39.99 12.38
N ALA A 173 -32.76 -38.84 12.92
CA ALA A 173 -32.68 -38.40 14.33
C ALA A 173 -31.25 -37.96 14.68
N SER A 174 -30.97 -36.68 14.88
CA SER A 174 -31.28 -35.90 16.12
C SER A 174 -30.72 -36.65 17.34
N SER A 175 -29.79 -36.12 18.13
CA SER A 175 -29.85 -34.89 18.92
C SER A 175 -28.56 -34.78 19.74
N ASP A 176 -28.33 -33.61 20.36
CA ASP A 176 -27.56 -33.42 21.62
C ASP A 176 -26.05 -33.73 21.59
N SER A 177 -25.16 -32.95 22.22
CA SER A 177 -25.27 -31.92 23.25
C SER A 177 -23.95 -31.12 23.29
N THR A 178 -24.03 -29.89 23.84
CA THR A 178 -23.09 -29.19 24.75
C THR A 178 -21.81 -29.94 25.17
N ASP A 179 -20.69 -29.36 25.54
CA ASP A 179 -20.17 -28.02 25.85
C ASP A 179 -18.69 -28.31 26.18
N ASP A 180 -17.75 -27.46 25.78
CA ASP A 180 -16.58 -27.22 26.63
C ASP A 180 -15.80 -26.01 26.13
N THR A 181 -15.78 -25.02 27.01
CA THR A 181 -15.04 -23.78 26.96
C THR A 181 -13.64 -24.05 27.50
N VAL A 182 -12.58 -23.81 26.71
CA VAL A 182 -11.23 -23.61 27.25
C VAL A 182 -10.64 -22.34 26.65
N ASP A 183 -10.52 -21.38 27.55
CA ASP A 183 -9.88 -20.10 27.42
C ASP A 183 -8.35 -20.27 27.28
N SER A 184 -7.70 -19.53 26.39
CA SER A 184 -6.27 -19.23 26.47
C SER A 184 -5.93 -18.03 25.60
N GLU A 185 -5.64 -16.94 26.29
CA GLU A 185 -5.15 -15.67 25.79
C GLU A 185 -3.75 -15.78 25.15
N GLY A 186 -3.53 -14.91 24.17
CA GLY A 186 -2.30 -14.12 24.10
C GLY A 186 -1.14 -14.70 23.30
N GLN A 187 -1.11 -14.44 22.00
CA GLN A 187 0.17 -14.16 21.35
C GLN A 187 0.05 -13.15 20.20
N LEU A 188 0.25 -11.89 20.56
CA LEU A 188 0.53 -10.79 19.64
C LEU A 188 1.88 -11.05 18.96
N ALA A 189 1.86 -11.62 17.76
CA ALA A 189 3.04 -11.73 16.92
C ALA A 189 3.38 -10.35 16.34
N ARG A 190 4.50 -9.78 16.81
CA ARG A 190 5.18 -8.66 16.16
C ARG A 190 5.63 -9.07 14.77
N LEU A 191 5.19 -8.36 13.75
CA LEU A 191 5.90 -8.26 12.48
C LEU A 191 6.42 -6.84 12.32
N SER A 192 7.66 -6.66 12.77
CA SER A 192 8.49 -5.51 12.43
C SER A 192 9.04 -5.75 11.03
N GLY A 193 8.30 -5.28 10.02
CA GLY A 193 8.74 -5.25 8.62
C GLY A 193 9.12 -3.83 8.23
N SER A 194 10.31 -3.38 8.61
CA SER A 194 10.90 -2.16 8.03
C SER A 194 11.39 -2.47 6.62
N ALA A 195 10.50 -2.34 5.64
CA ALA A 195 10.88 -2.23 4.24
C ALA A 195 11.10 -0.75 3.89
N GLN A 196 12.32 -0.25 4.11
CA GLN A 196 12.78 0.96 3.42
C GLN A 196 12.98 0.66 1.93
N GLY A 197 11.87 0.60 1.19
CA GLY A 197 11.86 0.71 -0.26
C GLY A 197 11.82 2.18 -0.69
N SER A 198 12.82 2.97 -0.29
CA SER A 198 12.91 4.39 -0.69
C SER A 198 13.42 4.51 -2.13
N THR A 199 12.56 4.19 -3.09
CA THR A 199 12.67 4.65 -4.48
C THR A 199 12.30 6.15 -4.61
N ARG A 200 12.31 6.89 -3.49
CA ARG A 200 12.16 8.35 -3.37
C ARG A 200 13.48 9.03 -2.99
N GLY A 201 14.52 8.27 -2.64
CA GLY A 201 15.86 8.80 -2.33
C GLY A 201 16.65 9.31 -3.54
N LYS A 202 16.29 8.92 -4.77
CA LYS A 202 17.04 9.33 -5.98
C LYS A 202 16.63 10.70 -6.52
N VAL A 203 15.36 11.09 -6.42
CA VAL A 203 14.91 12.42 -6.88
C VAL A 203 15.33 13.51 -5.89
N VAL A 204 15.35 13.19 -4.58
CA VAL A 204 15.77 14.10 -3.52
C VAL A 204 17.29 14.34 -3.52
N LEU A 205 18.10 13.35 -3.90
CA LEU A 205 19.56 13.53 -3.98
C LEU A 205 19.99 14.45 -5.14
N ILE A 206 19.28 14.39 -6.27
CA ILE A 206 19.59 15.19 -7.47
C ILE A 206 19.25 16.67 -7.24
N THR A 207 18.13 16.98 -6.60
CA THR A 207 17.77 18.37 -6.28
C THR A 207 18.68 18.95 -5.19
N CYS A 208 19.06 18.15 -4.19
CA CYS A 208 19.94 18.58 -3.10
C CYS A 208 21.38 18.86 -3.59
N THR A 209 21.92 18.01 -4.48
CA THR A 209 23.23 18.26 -5.11
C THR A 209 23.20 19.47 -6.04
N GLY A 210 22.14 19.68 -6.82
CA GLY A 210 21.96 20.87 -7.65
C GLY A 210 21.95 22.17 -6.83
N ALA A 211 21.22 22.20 -5.71
CA ALA A 211 21.17 23.37 -4.82
C ALA A 211 22.52 23.64 -4.14
N LEU A 212 23.25 22.60 -3.72
CA LEU A 212 24.58 22.75 -3.12
C LEU A 212 25.63 23.22 -4.14
N LEU A 213 25.56 22.76 -5.39
CA LEU A 213 26.45 23.22 -6.44
C LEU A 213 26.18 24.69 -6.81
N LEU A 214 24.91 25.09 -6.90
CA LEU A 214 24.54 26.48 -7.18
C LEU A 214 25.00 27.42 -6.05
N THR A 215 24.83 27.03 -4.79
CA THR A 215 25.31 27.83 -3.65
C THR A 215 26.84 27.93 -3.63
N ALA A 216 27.57 26.84 -3.91
CA ALA A 216 29.03 26.86 -4.01
C ALA A 216 29.53 27.78 -5.15
N VAL A 217 28.88 27.76 -6.32
CA VAL A 217 29.22 28.65 -7.45
C VAL A 217 28.99 30.11 -7.10
N ILE A 218 27.87 30.43 -6.44
CA ILE A 218 27.58 31.81 -5.99
C ILE A 218 28.62 32.29 -4.97
N ILE A 219 28.99 31.45 -4.01
CA ILE A 219 30.04 31.76 -3.02
C ILE A 219 31.38 32.01 -3.72
N PHE A 220 31.76 31.15 -4.67
CA PHE A 220 33.01 31.30 -5.41
C PHE A 220 33.04 32.59 -6.25
N ALA A 221 31.94 32.91 -6.94
CA ALA A 221 31.81 34.16 -7.68
C ALA A 221 31.91 35.38 -6.75
N TYR A 222 31.27 35.34 -5.57
CA TYR A 222 31.37 36.40 -4.57
C TYR A 222 32.80 36.58 -4.05
N LEU A 223 33.51 35.49 -3.73
CA LEU A 223 34.90 35.54 -3.29
C LEU A 223 35.84 36.05 -4.40
N LYS A 224 35.59 35.67 -5.66
CA LYS A 224 36.34 36.15 -6.82
C LYS A 224 36.12 37.65 -7.05
N THR A 225 34.88 38.12 -6.97
CA THR A 225 34.55 39.55 -7.06
C THR A 225 35.14 40.33 -5.89
N ARG A 226 35.10 39.79 -4.67
CA ARG A 226 35.74 40.41 -3.49
C ARG A 226 37.25 40.52 -3.65
N ARG A 227 37.92 39.47 -4.15
CA ARG A 227 39.36 39.53 -4.46
C ARG A 227 39.67 40.52 -5.57
N TYR A 228 38.84 40.59 -6.61
CA TYR A 228 39.00 41.55 -7.70
C TYR A 228 38.88 43.00 -7.22
N CYS A 229 37.89 43.30 -6.37
CA CYS A 229 37.76 44.60 -5.73
C CYS A 229 38.93 44.91 -4.79
N SER A 230 39.42 43.92 -4.03
CA SER A 230 40.59 44.08 -3.15
C SER A 230 41.87 44.38 -3.95
N LEU A 231 42.07 43.73 -5.10
CA LEU A 231 43.22 43.95 -5.99
C LEU A 231 43.14 45.32 -6.69
N ARG A 232 41.91 45.78 -7.00
CA ARG A 232 41.67 47.09 -7.60
C ARG A 232 41.93 48.24 -6.62
N SER A 233 41.66 48.04 -5.33
CA SER A 233 42.01 49.01 -4.29
C SER A 233 43.52 49.18 -4.15
N ASP A 234 44.30 48.11 -4.39
CA ASP A 234 45.78 48.14 -4.34
C ASP A 234 46.36 48.96 -5.52
N MET A 235 45.77 48.83 -6.72
CA MET A 235 46.13 49.68 -7.87
C MET A 235 45.66 51.14 -7.76
N GLY A 236 44.74 51.44 -6.83
CA GLY A 236 44.24 52.80 -6.59
C GLY A 236 45.16 53.66 -5.73
N GLN A 237 46.04 53.04 -4.90
CA GLN A 237 46.95 53.78 -4.01
C GLN A 237 48.26 54.22 -4.66
N GLN A 238 48.59 53.74 -5.87
CA GLN A 238 49.81 54.14 -6.58
C GLN A 238 49.68 55.47 -7.36
N GLN A 239 48.49 56.09 -7.37
CA GLN A 239 48.26 57.38 -8.05
C GLN A 239 48.23 58.59 -7.08
N GLU A 240 48.32 58.37 -5.75
CA GLU A 240 48.30 59.45 -4.73
C GLU A 240 49.65 59.64 -4.00
N SER A 241 50.72 58.95 -4.42
CA SER A 241 52.09 59.15 -3.91
C SER A 241 53.01 59.82 -4.94
N GLY A 242 52.44 60.58 -5.88
CA GLY A 242 53.13 61.20 -7.02
C GLY A 242 52.79 62.67 -7.26
N GLN A 243 52.23 63.39 -6.28
CA GLN A 243 52.03 64.85 -6.35
C GLN A 243 51.99 65.46 -4.94
N LEU A 244 53.12 66.11 -4.58
CA LEU A 244 53.37 67.04 -3.46
C LEU A 244 53.08 66.60 -2.01
#